data_AF-A0ABD4KTP8-F1
#
_entry.id   AF-A0ABD4KTP8-F1
#
_cell.length_a   1.000
_cell.length_b   1.000
_cell.length_c   1.000
_cell.angle_alpha   90.00
_cell.angle_beta   90.00
_cell.angle_gamma   90.00
#
_symmetry.space_group_name_H-M   'P 1'
#
loop_
_entity.id
_entity.type
_entity.pdbx_description
1 polymer ?
#
loop_
_entity_poly.entity_id
_entity_poly.type
_entity_poly.pdbx_seq_one_letter_code
_entity_poly.pdbx_strand_id
1 'polypeptide(L)'
;MSTQDLINKLWSLCHLLRDDGVTYNEYLNELTFLVFLKMVEETGQEKLIPEGYRWADIENFNAATRLEEYKKLLVHLGSHGSLITKAIFNNASTCIRKPATLTKLVTEIDKLDWYSAKQEGLGDMYEGLLEINASEKKSGAGQYFTPRVLIEVMVELMKPTPRDKRQNQKGDV
;
A
#
# COMPACT_ATOMS: atom_id res chain seq x y z
N MET A 1 -4.38 19.18 -0.68
CA MET A 1 -5.52 18.26 -0.39
C MET A 1 -5.48 17.86 1.08
N SER A 2 -6.59 17.39 1.67
CA SER A 2 -6.50 16.65 2.93
C SER A 2 -6.08 15.20 2.69
N THR A 3 -5.53 14.51 3.68
CA THR A 3 -5.23 13.06 3.57
C THR A 3 -6.48 12.23 3.31
N GLN A 4 -7.64 12.65 3.83
CA GLN A 4 -8.93 12.02 3.52
C GLN A 4 -9.25 12.07 2.02
N ASP A 5 -8.99 13.20 1.35
CA ASP A 5 -9.22 13.33 -0.09
C ASP A 5 -8.30 12.41 -0.89
N LEU A 6 -7.05 12.26 -0.43
CA LEU A 6 -6.06 11.38 -1.05
C LEU A 6 -6.48 9.91 -0.93
N ILE A 7 -6.92 9.51 0.27
CA ILE A 7 -7.48 8.19 0.54
C ILE A 7 -8.70 7.93 -0.37
N ASN A 8 -9.63 8.88 -0.47
CA ASN A 8 -10.81 8.73 -1.34
C ASN A 8 -10.44 8.59 -2.82
N LYS A 9 -9.42 9.32 -3.30
CA LYS A 9 -8.94 9.18 -4.69
C LYS A 9 -8.27 7.82 -4.91
N LEU A 10 -7.38 7.40 -4.01
CA LEU A 10 -6.77 6.06 -4.06
C LEU A 10 -7.83 4.97 -4.04
N TRP A 11 -8.84 5.13 -3.18
CA TRP A 11 -9.99 4.24 -3.11
C TRP A 11 -10.78 4.19 -4.43
N SER A 12 -10.97 5.33 -5.10
CA SER A 12 -11.64 5.36 -6.40
C SER A 12 -10.87 4.60 -7.49
N LEU A 13 -9.52 4.54 -7.40
CA LEU A 13 -8.69 3.75 -8.31
C LEU A 13 -8.90 2.24 -8.12
N CYS A 14 -9.31 1.80 -6.93
CA CYS A 14 -9.66 0.40 -6.68
C CYS A 14 -10.82 -0.08 -7.57
N HIS A 15 -11.74 0.81 -7.96
CA HIS A 15 -12.82 0.44 -8.88
C HIS A 15 -12.29 -0.03 -10.24
N LEU A 16 -11.15 0.50 -10.72
CA LEU A 16 -10.52 0.05 -11.96
C LEU A 16 -10.07 -1.40 -11.89
N LEU A 17 -9.62 -1.87 -10.72
CA LEU A 17 -9.18 -3.25 -10.50
C LEU A 17 -10.36 -4.18 -10.21
N ARG A 18 -11.40 -3.68 -9.56
CA ARG A 18 -12.63 -4.42 -9.29
C ARG A 18 -13.31 -4.90 -10.58
N ASP A 19 -13.29 -4.08 -11.63
CA ASP A 19 -13.85 -4.43 -12.94
C ASP A 19 -13.10 -5.60 -13.61
N ASP A 20 -11.84 -5.83 -13.23
CA ASP A 20 -11.01 -6.95 -13.70
C ASP A 20 -11.20 -8.24 -12.84
N GLY A 21 -12.16 -8.26 -11.91
CA GLY A 21 -12.48 -9.42 -11.07
C GLY A 21 -11.51 -9.65 -9.91
N VAL A 22 -10.69 -8.65 -9.59
CA VAL A 22 -9.72 -8.68 -8.50
C VAL A 22 -10.43 -8.51 -7.16
N THR A 23 -10.05 -9.32 -6.17
CA THR A 23 -10.58 -9.23 -4.81
C THR A 23 -10.04 -8.02 -4.06
N TYR A 24 -10.71 -7.65 -2.97
CA TYR A 24 -10.29 -6.50 -2.16
C TYR A 24 -8.82 -6.59 -1.73
N ASN A 25 -8.46 -7.72 -1.09
CA ASN A 25 -7.15 -7.89 -0.49
C ASN A 25 -6.03 -7.85 -1.55
N GLU A 26 -6.31 -8.34 -2.75
CA GLU A 26 -5.37 -8.33 -3.86
C GLU A 26 -5.06 -6.89 -4.33
N TYR A 27 -6.07 -6.03 -4.52
CA TYR A 27 -5.77 -4.65 -4.91
C TYR A 27 -5.20 -3.82 -3.77
N LEU A 28 -5.52 -4.10 -2.50
CA LEU A 28 -4.92 -3.36 -1.38
C LEU A 28 -3.41 -3.67 -1.31
N ASN A 29 -3.02 -4.92 -1.52
CA ASN A 29 -1.61 -5.28 -1.69
C ASN A 29 -0.99 -4.55 -2.89
N GLU A 30 -1.68 -4.51 -4.03
CA GLU A 30 -1.22 -3.80 -5.23
C GLU A 30 -0.99 -2.30 -4.98
N LEU A 31 -1.94 -1.63 -4.33
CA LEU A 31 -1.80 -0.23 -3.94
C LEU A 31 -0.66 -0.05 -2.94
N THR A 32 -0.47 -0.98 -2.00
CA THR A 32 0.64 -0.90 -1.04
C THR A 32 1.99 -0.81 -1.76
N PHE A 33 2.20 -1.64 -2.78
CA PHE A 33 3.44 -1.64 -3.56
C PHE A 33 3.64 -0.31 -4.29
N LEU A 34 2.64 0.14 -5.04
CA LEU A 34 2.72 1.35 -5.86
C LEU A 34 2.85 2.61 -4.99
N VAL A 35 2.05 2.71 -3.93
CA VAL A 35 2.08 3.86 -3.01
C VAL A 35 3.40 3.91 -2.24
N PHE A 36 3.95 2.76 -1.81
CA PHE A 36 5.28 2.74 -1.19
C PHE A 36 6.35 3.29 -2.13
N LEU A 37 6.36 2.84 -3.39
CA LEU A 37 7.30 3.32 -4.41
C LEU A 37 7.17 4.83 -4.62
N LYS A 38 5.94 5.33 -4.78
CA LYS A 38 5.68 6.76 -4.98
C LYS A 38 6.09 7.57 -3.75
N MET A 39 5.78 7.10 -2.54
CA MET A 39 6.14 7.79 -1.30
C MET A 39 7.65 7.88 -1.10
N VAL A 40 8.40 6.84 -1.48
CA VAL A 40 9.87 6.86 -1.38
C VAL A 40 10.48 7.93 -2.28
N GLU A 41 9.95 8.10 -3.50
CA GLU A 41 10.33 9.19 -4.40
C GLU A 41 9.94 10.55 -3.80
N GLU A 42 8.68 10.70 -3.40
CA GLU A 42 8.11 11.94 -2.88
C GLU A 42 8.82 12.43 -1.60
N THR A 43 9.30 11.52 -0.76
CA THR A 43 10.04 11.84 0.47
C THR A 43 11.55 11.95 0.28
N GLY A 44 12.07 11.75 -0.93
CA GLY A 44 13.50 11.76 -1.21
C GLY A 44 14.28 10.61 -0.55
N GLN A 45 13.60 9.52 -0.21
CA GLN A 45 14.20 8.35 0.45
C GLN A 45 14.60 7.26 -0.54
N GLU A 46 14.83 7.61 -1.81
CA GLU A 46 15.14 6.68 -2.90
C GLU A 46 16.26 5.68 -2.60
N LYS A 47 17.18 6.00 -1.68
CA LYS A 47 18.21 5.08 -1.15
C LYS A 47 17.65 3.78 -0.56
N LEU A 48 16.37 3.74 -0.18
CA LEU A 48 15.70 2.52 0.29
C LEU A 48 15.49 1.49 -0.82
N ILE A 49 15.50 1.95 -2.08
CA ILE A 49 15.16 1.19 -3.27
C ILE A 49 16.38 1.17 -4.22
N PRO A 50 16.77 -0.01 -4.73
CA PRO A 50 17.84 -0.11 -5.72
C PRO A 50 17.59 0.77 -6.97
N GLU A 51 18.66 1.26 -7.58
CA GLU A 51 18.59 1.98 -8.86
C GLU A 51 18.03 1.08 -9.97
N GLY A 52 17.24 1.66 -10.88
CA GLY A 52 16.56 0.93 -11.97
C GLY A 52 15.25 0.25 -11.56
N TYR A 53 14.85 0.37 -10.28
CA TYR A 53 13.62 -0.19 -9.73
C TYR A 53 12.77 0.83 -8.95
N ARG A 54 12.94 2.11 -9.26
CA ARG A 54 12.25 3.24 -8.60
C ARG A 54 10.95 3.59 -9.31
N TRP A 55 10.18 4.50 -8.73
CA TRP A 55 8.92 4.98 -9.31
C TRP A 55 9.12 5.53 -10.73
N ALA A 56 10.07 6.45 -10.89
CA ALA A 56 10.45 7.00 -12.19
C ALA A 56 10.79 5.92 -13.24
N ASP A 57 11.38 4.78 -12.85
CA ASP A 57 11.66 3.69 -13.79
C ASP A 57 10.36 3.05 -14.31
N ILE A 58 9.41 2.77 -13.40
CA ILE A 58 8.10 2.19 -13.76
C ILE A 58 7.31 3.12 -14.67
N GLU A 59 7.34 4.42 -14.38
CA GLU A 59 6.67 5.43 -15.17
C GLU A 59 7.21 5.47 -16.61
N ASN A 60 8.54 5.36 -16.75
CA ASN A 60 9.24 5.43 -18.02
C ASN A 60 9.26 4.10 -18.80
N PHE A 61 8.85 2.97 -18.20
CA PHE A 61 8.72 1.71 -18.92
C PHE A 61 7.72 1.81 -20.07
N ASN A 62 8.07 1.19 -21.20
CA ASN A 62 7.19 1.11 -22.37
C ASN A 62 5.86 0.47 -21.98
N ALA A 63 4.74 1.11 -22.34
CA ALA A 63 3.39 0.67 -21.99
C ALA A 63 3.09 -0.81 -22.37
N ALA A 64 3.69 -1.33 -23.44
CA ALA A 64 3.51 -2.72 -23.87
C ALA A 64 4.22 -3.73 -22.96
N THR A 65 5.38 -3.38 -22.39
CA THR A 65 6.20 -4.27 -21.56
C THR A 65 6.15 -3.94 -20.07
N ARG A 66 5.52 -2.81 -19.69
CA ARG A 66 5.46 -2.29 -18.32
C ARG A 66 5.02 -3.32 -17.29
N LEU A 67 4.04 -4.17 -17.62
CA LEU A 67 3.56 -5.20 -16.70
C LEU A 67 4.61 -6.28 -16.42
N GLU A 68 5.36 -6.69 -17.45
CA GLU A 68 6.41 -7.70 -17.28
C GLU A 68 7.61 -7.12 -16.52
N GLU A 69 7.99 -5.89 -16.80
CA GLU A 69 9.05 -5.20 -16.03
C GLU A 69 8.62 -4.97 -14.58
N TYR A 70 7.36 -4.61 -14.35
CA TYR A 70 6.82 -4.46 -13.00
C TYR A 70 6.85 -5.77 -12.21
N LYS A 71 6.50 -6.91 -12.82
CA LYS A 71 6.64 -8.23 -12.18
C LYS A 71 8.08 -8.51 -11.76
N LYS A 72 9.06 -8.25 -12.64
CA LYS A 72 10.48 -8.42 -12.31
C LYS A 72 10.90 -7.50 -11.15
N LEU A 73 10.40 -6.27 -11.15
CA LEU A 73 10.65 -5.29 -10.11
C LEU A 73 10.15 -5.79 -8.74
N LEU A 74 8.92 -6.30 -8.65
CA LEU A 74 8.38 -6.85 -7.40
C LEU A 74 9.27 -7.96 -6.83
N VAL A 75 9.69 -8.90 -7.67
CA VAL A 75 10.58 -10.01 -7.29
C VAL A 75 11.95 -9.49 -6.84
N HIS A 76 12.51 -8.52 -7.56
CA HIS A 76 13.81 -7.93 -7.24
C HIS A 76 13.79 -7.21 -5.88
N LEU A 77 12.76 -6.40 -5.63
CA LEU A 77 12.59 -5.67 -4.37
C LEU A 77 12.33 -6.58 -3.17
N GLY A 78 11.77 -7.77 -3.38
CA GLY A 78 11.62 -8.77 -2.31
C GLY A 78 12.96 -9.30 -1.77
N SER A 79 14.05 -9.16 -2.53
CA SER A 79 15.38 -9.66 -2.19
C SER A 79 16.46 -8.58 -2.06
N HIS A 80 16.21 -7.36 -2.56
CA HIS A 80 17.19 -6.27 -2.62
C HIS A 80 16.66 -4.97 -1.99
N GLY A 81 17.59 -4.06 -1.66
CA GLY A 81 17.27 -2.79 -1.00
C GLY A 81 17.26 -2.88 0.52
N SER A 82 16.58 -1.92 1.16
CA SER A 82 16.51 -1.82 2.62
C SER A 82 15.76 -2.99 3.28
N LEU A 83 15.87 -3.13 4.60
CA LEU A 83 15.10 -4.14 5.35
C LEU A 83 13.59 -3.94 5.20
N ILE A 84 13.13 -2.69 5.19
CA ILE A 84 11.71 -2.36 5.05
C ILE A 84 11.23 -2.72 3.65
N THR A 85 12.01 -2.39 2.62
CA THR A 85 11.71 -2.73 1.22
C THR A 85 11.55 -4.24 1.08
N LYS A 86 12.53 -5.03 1.53
CA LYS A 86 12.44 -6.49 1.47
C LYS A 86 11.25 -7.05 2.24
N ALA A 87 10.90 -6.47 3.39
CA ALA A 87 9.74 -6.91 4.17
C ALA A 87 8.41 -6.64 3.46
N ILE A 88 8.27 -5.47 2.81
CA ILE A 88 7.07 -5.09 2.06
C ILE A 88 6.93 -5.96 0.81
N PHE A 89 8.02 -6.17 0.06
CA PHE A 89 8.00 -6.90 -1.21
C PHE A 89 8.26 -8.41 -1.06
N ASN A 90 8.30 -8.94 0.16
CA ASN A 90 8.55 -10.36 0.39
C ASN A 90 7.43 -11.21 -0.25
N ASN A 91 7.78 -12.09 -1.18
CA ASN A 91 6.85 -12.86 -2.00
C ASN A 91 5.77 -11.98 -2.69
N ALA A 92 6.13 -10.75 -3.05
CA ALA A 92 5.22 -9.87 -3.76
C ALA A 92 4.88 -10.40 -5.16
N SER A 93 3.60 -10.36 -5.49
CA SER A 93 3.07 -10.69 -6.81
C SER A 93 1.94 -9.72 -7.15
N THR A 94 1.88 -9.29 -8.40
CA THR A 94 0.80 -8.42 -8.87
C THR A 94 -0.45 -9.21 -9.24
N CYS A 95 -1.61 -8.65 -8.93
CA CYS A 95 -2.90 -9.18 -9.40
C CYS A 95 -3.29 -8.62 -10.78
N ILE A 96 -2.56 -7.63 -11.29
CA ILE A 96 -2.87 -6.94 -12.54
C ILE A 96 -2.56 -7.85 -13.73
N ARG A 97 -3.54 -8.03 -14.61
CA ARG A 97 -3.42 -8.87 -15.81
C ARG A 97 -3.22 -8.08 -17.10
N LYS A 98 -3.64 -6.81 -17.11
CA LYS A 98 -3.65 -5.96 -18.32
C LYS A 98 -2.63 -4.82 -18.17
N PRO A 99 -1.67 -4.67 -19.10
CA PRO A 99 -0.70 -3.56 -19.06
C PRO A 99 -1.35 -2.17 -19.06
N ALA A 100 -2.50 -2.02 -19.72
CA ALA A 100 -3.26 -0.76 -19.73
C ALA A 100 -3.77 -0.39 -18.33
N THR A 101 -4.20 -1.36 -17.53
CA THR A 101 -4.66 -1.14 -16.14
C THR A 101 -3.51 -0.63 -15.27
N LEU A 102 -2.34 -1.26 -15.34
CA LEU A 102 -1.14 -0.80 -14.63
C LEU A 102 -0.72 0.60 -15.08
N THR A 103 -0.72 0.86 -16.39
CA THR A 103 -0.38 2.18 -16.95
C THR A 103 -1.30 3.25 -16.38
N LYS A 104 -2.61 3.01 -16.39
CA LYS A 104 -3.60 3.93 -15.84
C LYS A 104 -3.39 4.15 -14.34
N LEU A 105 -3.15 3.09 -13.56
CA LEU A 105 -2.88 3.22 -12.12
C LEU A 105 -1.65 4.05 -11.84
N VAL A 106 -0.51 3.75 -12.47
CA VAL A 106 0.73 4.52 -12.31
C VAL A 106 0.50 5.99 -12.65
N THR A 107 -0.12 6.29 -13.79
CA THR A 107 -0.39 7.67 -14.21
C THR A 107 -1.36 8.40 -13.27
N GLU A 108 -2.40 7.74 -12.76
CA GLU A 108 -3.35 8.40 -11.85
C GLU A 108 -2.79 8.59 -10.45
N ILE A 109 -1.98 7.65 -9.95
CA ILE A 109 -1.27 7.78 -8.66
C ILE A 109 -0.23 8.90 -8.72
N ASP A 110 0.47 9.04 -9.84
CA ASP A 110 1.47 10.09 -10.04
C ASP A 110 0.86 11.50 -9.97
N LYS A 111 -0.35 11.67 -10.50
CA LYS A 111 -1.09 12.95 -10.48
C LYS A 111 -1.62 13.36 -9.11
N LEU A 112 -1.52 12.51 -8.09
CA LEU A 112 -2.05 12.81 -6.76
C LEU A 112 -1.18 13.84 -6.04
N ASP A 113 -1.82 14.66 -5.20
CA ASP A 113 -1.12 15.62 -4.34
C ASP A 113 -0.66 14.91 -3.06
N TRP A 114 0.62 14.51 -3.04
CA TRP A 114 1.25 13.80 -1.91
C TRP A 114 1.72 14.72 -0.78
N TYR A 115 1.52 16.04 -0.89
CA TYR A 115 2.05 16.99 0.09
C TYR A 115 1.51 16.74 1.51
N SER A 116 0.22 16.46 1.65
CA SER A 116 -0.39 16.13 2.95
C SER A 116 0.12 14.80 3.51
N ALA A 117 0.26 13.79 2.65
CA ALA A 117 0.80 12.49 3.02
C ALA A 117 2.26 12.55 3.52
N LYS A 118 3.07 13.49 3.03
CA LYS A 118 4.43 13.72 3.54
C LYS A 118 4.45 14.21 4.99
N GLN A 119 3.43 14.97 5.39
CA GLN A 119 3.33 15.57 6.73
C GLN A 119 2.67 14.63 7.74
N GLU A 120 1.59 13.97 7.34
CA GLU A 120 0.77 13.11 8.21
C GLU A 120 1.28 11.65 8.23
N GLY A 121 1.98 11.23 7.18
CA GLY A 121 2.65 9.93 7.10
C GLY A 121 1.83 8.86 6.40
N LEU A 122 2.54 7.88 5.83
CA LEU A 122 1.98 6.74 5.08
C LEU A 122 1.04 5.87 5.93
N GLY A 123 1.30 5.79 7.24
CA GLY A 123 0.54 4.98 8.17
C GLY A 123 -0.93 5.38 8.24
N ASP A 124 -1.20 6.68 8.35
CA ASP A 124 -2.56 7.22 8.49
C ASP A 124 -3.37 7.06 7.19
N MET A 125 -2.71 7.24 6.03
CA MET A 125 -3.32 6.91 4.73
C MET A 125 -3.69 5.43 4.62
N TYR A 126 -2.74 4.56 4.93
CA TYR A 126 -2.94 3.12 4.80
C TYR A 126 -4.01 2.61 5.77
N GLU A 127 -4.01 3.16 6.98
CA GLU A 127 -5.04 2.90 7.96
C GLU A 127 -6.42 3.36 7.50
N GLY A 128 -6.54 4.57 6.94
CA GLY A 128 -7.83 5.03 6.42
C GLY A 128 -8.33 4.15 5.26
N LEU A 129 -7.45 3.62 4.42
CA LEU A 129 -7.82 2.62 3.41
C LEU A 129 -8.35 1.32 4.04
N LEU A 130 -7.72 0.85 5.12
CA LEU A 130 -8.18 -0.31 5.89
C LEU A 130 -9.51 -0.07 6.60
N GLU A 131 -9.74 1.14 7.10
CA GLU A 131 -10.99 1.52 7.77
C GLU A 131 -12.16 1.54 6.77
N ILE A 132 -11.97 2.17 5.60
CA ILE A 132 -12.98 2.18 4.52
C ILE A 132 -13.33 0.73 4.14
N ASN A 133 -12.32 -0.14 4.00
CA ASN A 133 -12.54 -1.55 3.73
C ASN A 133 -13.41 -2.25 4.77
N ALA A 134 -13.04 -2.08 6.03
CA ALA A 134 -13.67 -2.75 7.15
C ALA A 134 -15.13 -2.33 7.30
N SER A 135 -15.44 -1.08 6.94
CA SER A 135 -16.79 -0.55 6.92
C SER A 135 -17.66 -1.08 5.77
N GLU A 136 -17.05 -1.58 4.69
CA GLU A 136 -17.77 -2.08 3.52
C GLU A 136 -18.32 -3.50 3.76
N LYS A 137 -19.61 -3.63 4.08
CA LYS A 137 -20.28 -4.91 4.44
C LYS A 137 -20.07 -6.08 3.46
N LYS A 138 -19.71 -5.82 2.21
CA LYS A 138 -19.50 -6.84 1.16
C LYS A 138 -18.06 -7.33 1.05
N SER A 139 -17.09 -6.66 1.69
CA SER A 139 -15.67 -7.03 1.59
C SER A 139 -15.30 -8.23 2.47
N GLY A 140 -16.06 -8.48 3.55
CA GLY A 140 -15.72 -9.48 4.56
C GLY A 140 -14.47 -9.12 5.38
N ALA A 141 -13.86 -7.96 5.15
CA ALA A 141 -12.59 -7.58 5.73
C ALA A 141 -12.69 -6.99 7.15
N GLY A 142 -13.90 -6.64 7.59
CA GLY A 142 -14.14 -6.14 8.95
C GLY A 142 -13.68 -7.11 10.05
N GLN A 143 -13.53 -8.40 9.74
CA GLN A 143 -12.98 -9.40 10.67
C GLN A 143 -11.48 -9.20 11.00
N TYR A 144 -10.74 -8.48 10.15
CA TYR A 144 -9.32 -8.19 10.35
C TYR A 144 -9.08 -6.79 10.94
N PHE A 145 -10.14 -6.03 11.17
CA PHE A 145 -10.07 -4.65 11.64
C PHE A 145 -10.55 -4.53 13.08
N THR A 146 -9.85 -3.71 13.86
CA THR A 146 -10.26 -3.36 15.22
C THR A 146 -10.41 -1.83 15.28
N PRO A 147 -11.58 -1.28 15.64
CA PRO A 147 -11.78 0.17 15.70
C PRO A 147 -10.77 0.86 16.62
N ARG A 148 -10.28 2.04 16.20
CA ARG A 148 -9.26 2.81 16.95
C ARG A 148 -9.68 3.13 18.37
N VAL A 149 -10.93 3.55 18.57
CA VAL A 149 -11.50 3.83 19.90
C VAL A 149 -11.39 2.62 20.83
N LEU A 150 -11.57 1.41 20.30
CA LEU A 150 -11.44 0.18 21.10
C LEU A 150 -9.97 -0.09 21.45
N ILE A 151 -9.06 0.04 20.48
CA ILE A 151 -7.61 -0.10 20.71
C ILE A 151 -7.14 0.92 21.77
N GLU A 152 -7.56 2.17 21.65
CA GLU A 152 -7.18 3.26 22.56
C GLU A 152 -7.63 2.99 23.99
N VAL A 153 -8.90 2.61 24.19
CA VAL A 153 -9.42 2.24 25.51
C VAL A 153 -8.66 1.05 26.09
N MET A 154 -8.37 0.02 25.27
CA MET A 154 -7.58 -1.13 25.73
C MET A 154 -6.17 -0.71 26.17
N VAL A 155 -5.49 0.13 25.38
CA VAL A 155 -4.14 0.64 25.70
C VAL A 155 -4.16 1.52 26.95
N GLU A 156 -5.17 2.40 27.08
CA GLU A 156 -5.33 3.29 28.24
C GLU A 156 -5.60 2.52 29.53
N LEU A 157 -6.40 1.44 29.47
CA LEU A 157 -6.67 0.57 30.61
C LEU A 157 -5.47 -0.33 30.96
N MET A 158 -4.80 -0.88 29.94
CA MET A 158 -3.65 -1.78 30.15
C MET A 158 -2.38 -1.05 30.61
N LYS A 159 -2.24 0.25 30.30
CA LYS A 159 -1.09 1.10 30.67
C LYS A 159 0.27 0.42 30.45
N PRO A 160 0.56 -0.08 29.22
CA PRO A 160 1.80 -0.79 28.96
C PRO A 160 3.02 0.11 29.17
N THR A 161 4.06 -0.44 29.77
CA THR A 161 5.35 0.24 29.99
C THR A 161 6.35 -0.15 28.90
N PRO A 162 7.43 0.63 28.68
CA PRO A 162 8.47 0.29 27.69
C PRO A 162 9.20 -1.04 27.96
N ARG A 163 9.08 -1.60 29.17
CA ARG A 163 9.67 -2.89 29.54
C ARG A 163 8.78 -4.08 29.16
N ASP A 164 7.50 -3.83 28.88
CA ASP A 164 6.54 -4.88 28.56
C ASP A 164 6.71 -5.36 27.12
N LYS A 165 6.73 -6.68 26.94
CA LYS A 165 6.77 -7.28 25.60
C LYS A 165 5.37 -7.25 25.01
N ARG A 166 5.19 -6.54 23.90
CA ARG A 166 3.97 -6.60 23.10
C ARG A 166 3.95 -7.89 22.29
N GLN A 167 2.94 -8.72 22.49
CA GLN A 167 2.70 -9.91 21.69
C GLN A 167 1.28 -9.82 21.15
N ASN A 168 1.15 -9.88 19.82
CA ASN A 168 -0.14 -10.02 19.17
C ASN A 168 -0.24 -11.48 18.71
N GLN A 169 -1.09 -12.28 19.35
CA GLN A 169 -1.36 -13.63 18.88
C GLN A 169 -2.29 -13.52 17.67
N LYS A 170 -1.74 -13.65 16.45
CA LYS A 170 -2.58 -14.08 15.33
C LYS A 170 -3.08 -15.47 15.71
N GLY A 171 -4.40 -15.66 15.72
CA GLY A 171 -4.99 -16.97 15.91
C GLY A 171 -4.50 -17.90 14.80
N ASP A 172 -3.70 -18.89 15.18
CA ASP A 172 -3.52 -20.09 14.38
C ASP A 172 -4.86 -20.84 14.40
N VAL A 173 -5.63 -20.71 13.31
CA VAL A 173 -6.71 -21.64 12.94
C VAL A 173 -6.50 -22.03 11.48
#